data_AF-A0A345ZHP0-F1
#
_entry.id   AF-A0A345ZHP0-F1
#
_cell.length_a   1.000
_cell.length_b   1.000
_cell.length_c   1.000
_cell.angle_alpha   90.00
_cell.angle_beta   90.00
_cell.angle_gamma   90.00
#
_symmetry.space_group_name_H-M   'P 1'
#
loop_
_entity.id
_entity.type
_entity.pdbx_description
1 polymer ?
#
loop_
_entity_poly.entity_id
_entity_poly.type
_entity_poly.pdbx_seq_one_letter_code
_entity_poly.pdbx_strand_id
1 'polypeptide(L)'
;MLVWLFEPKCQDRGTLLELAEKADNPARWKDCHELFQRIRAKSLEAEQRDDLVRSAQYSFEEACAKTLYNLSGEPAPFDADSPLKIAPRAISLAQYLGIPTSAVGVGA
;
A
#
# COMPACT_ATOMS: atom_id res chain seq x y z
N MET A 1 4.67 2.91 9.57
CA MET A 1 3.72 2.61 8.47
C MET A 1 2.65 1.63 8.97
N LEU A 2 1.41 1.65 8.43
CA LEU A 2 0.27 0.87 8.93
C LEU A 2 0.31 -0.64 8.63
N VAL A 3 1.36 -1.16 7.99
CA VAL A 3 1.46 -2.57 7.57
C VAL A 3 1.23 -3.54 8.73
N TRP A 4 1.77 -3.27 9.92
CA TRP A 4 1.61 -4.13 11.10
C TRP A 4 0.14 -4.33 11.52
N LEU A 5 -0.74 -3.38 11.19
CA LEU A 5 -2.18 -3.46 11.49
C LEU A 5 -2.89 -4.45 10.56
N PHE A 6 -2.46 -4.52 9.29
CA PHE A 6 -3.11 -5.31 8.25
C PHE A 6 -2.50 -6.70 8.08
N GLU A 7 -1.19 -6.86 8.31
CA GLU A 7 -0.43 -8.09 8.09
C GLU A 7 -1.10 -9.36 8.65
N PRO A 8 -1.63 -9.37 9.90
CA PRO A 8 -2.22 -10.60 10.45
C PRO A 8 -3.51 -11.04 9.75
N LYS A 9 -4.14 -10.14 8.99
CA LYS A 9 -5.44 -10.30 8.35
C LYS A 9 -5.36 -10.45 6.82
N CYS A 10 -4.22 -10.10 6.23
CA CYS A 10 -3.96 -10.28 4.80
C CYS A 10 -3.51 -11.71 4.48
N GLN A 11 -4.10 -12.30 3.43
CA GLN A 11 -3.67 -13.62 2.94
C GLN A 11 -2.34 -13.53 2.20
N ASP A 12 -2.18 -12.54 1.33
CA ASP A 12 -0.89 -12.25 0.70
C ASP A 12 -0.12 -11.28 1.59
N ARG A 13 1.00 -11.74 2.14
CA ARG A 13 1.87 -10.92 2.98
C ARG A 13 3.14 -10.49 2.27
N GLY A 14 3.41 -11.02 1.07
CA GLY A 14 4.72 -10.90 0.42
C GLY A 14 5.06 -9.46 0.09
N THR A 15 4.22 -8.81 -0.73
CA THR A 15 4.44 -7.41 -1.12
C THR A 15 4.20 -6.44 0.03
N LEU A 16 3.29 -6.78 0.95
CA LEU A 16 3.01 -6.00 2.16
C LEU A 16 4.23 -5.95 3.11
N LEU A 17 4.89 -7.08 3.36
CA LEU A 17 6.09 -7.16 4.19
C LEU A 17 7.30 -6.52 3.50
N GLU A 18 7.45 -6.73 2.19
CA GLU A 18 8.53 -6.09 1.44
C GLU A 18 8.38 -4.56 1.44
N LEU A 19 7.15 -4.05 1.34
CA LEU A 19 6.85 -2.64 1.48
C LEU A 19 7.28 -2.11 2.86
N ALA A 20 7.04 -2.87 3.95
CA ALA A 20 7.50 -2.53 5.29
C ALA A 20 9.02 -2.44 5.38
N GLU A 21 9.71 -3.45 4.85
CA GLU A 21 11.17 -3.48 4.81
C GLU A 21 11.75 -2.28 4.03
N LYS A 22 11.16 -1.91 2.90
CA LYS A 22 11.60 -0.73 2.14
C LYS A 22 11.29 0.58 2.84
N ALA A 23 10.12 0.70 3.49
CA ALA A 23 9.76 1.89 4.24
C ALA A 23 10.78 2.23 5.33
N ASP A 24 11.33 1.21 5.99
CA ASP A 24 12.32 1.36 7.07
C ASP A 24 13.74 1.69 6.57
N ASN A 25 13.99 1.69 5.26
CA ASN A 25 15.29 2.00 4.68
C ASN A 25 15.20 3.00 3.50
N PRO A 26 15.44 4.31 3.74
CA PRO A 26 15.40 5.34 2.70
C PRO A 26 16.27 5.07 1.48
N ALA A 27 17.41 4.38 1.63
CA ALA A 27 18.27 4.03 0.51
C ALA A 27 17.61 3.05 -0.49
N ARG A 28 16.53 2.39 -0.07
CA ARG A 28 15.75 1.43 -0.88
C ARG A 28 14.44 2.00 -1.40
N TRP A 29 14.11 3.25 -1.10
CA TRP A 29 12.87 3.87 -1.57
C TRP A 29 12.78 3.93 -3.10
N LYS A 30 13.91 4.09 -3.80
CA LYS A 30 13.98 4.00 -5.27
C LYS A 30 13.50 2.66 -5.82
N ASP A 31 13.71 1.57 -5.09
CA ASP A 31 13.27 0.22 -5.48
C ASP A 31 11.74 0.08 -5.40
N CYS A 32 11.03 1.05 -4.80
CA CYS A 32 9.57 1.03 -4.70
C CYS A 32 8.89 1.20 -6.06
N HIS A 33 9.58 1.69 -7.10
CA HIS A 33 9.03 1.68 -8.46
C HIS A 33 8.83 0.26 -8.98
N GLU A 34 9.81 -0.62 -8.80
CA GLU A 34 9.69 -2.03 -9.19
C GLU A 34 8.65 -2.76 -8.34
N LEU A 35 8.65 -2.51 -7.02
CA LEU A 35 7.62 -3.06 -6.13
C LEU A 35 6.22 -2.62 -6.56
N PHE A 36 6.03 -1.35 -6.94
CA PHE A 36 4.76 -0.86 -7.48
C PHE A 36 4.31 -1.66 -8.71
N GLN A 37 5.21 -1.96 -9.66
CA GLN A 37 4.84 -2.74 -10.85
C GLN A 37 4.34 -4.14 -10.47
N ARG A 38 4.99 -4.81 -9.51
CA ARG A 38 4.54 -6.12 -9.01
C ARG A 38 3.21 -6.05 -8.29
N ILE A 39 3.00 -5.03 -7.45
CA ILE A 39 1.71 -4.81 -6.78
C ILE A 39 0.63 -4.54 -7.83
N ARG A 40 0.88 -3.71 -8.85
CA ARG A 40 -0.09 -3.37 -9.88
C ARG A 40 -0.53 -4.60 -10.68
N ALA A 41 0.39 -5.51 -10.99
CA ALA A 41 0.04 -6.78 -11.63
C ALA A 41 -0.95 -7.59 -10.78
N LYS A 42 -0.68 -7.74 -9.47
CA LYS A 42 -1.60 -8.42 -8.54
C LYS A 42 -2.94 -7.70 -8.37
N SER A 43 -2.91 -6.36 -8.38
CA SER A 43 -4.08 -5.48 -8.30
C SER A 43 -5.03 -5.74 -9.48
N LEU A 44 -4.49 -5.76 -10.70
CA LEU A 44 -5.24 -6.10 -11.91
C LEU A 44 -5.81 -7.52 -11.88
N GLU A 45 -5.06 -8.51 -11.38
CA GLU A 45 -5.56 -9.88 -11.22
C GLU A 45 -6.70 -9.97 -10.18
N ALA A 46 -6.60 -9.22 -9.07
CA ALA A 46 -7.65 -9.17 -8.06
C ALA A 46 -8.92 -8.48 -8.59
N GLU A 47 -8.77 -7.38 -9.32
CA GLU A 47 -9.85 -6.69 -10.02
C GLU A 47 -10.57 -7.63 -10.99
N GLN A 48 -9.82 -8.40 -11.81
CA GLN A 48 -10.40 -9.37 -12.75
C GLN A 48 -11.19 -10.51 -12.09
N ARG A 49 -10.89 -10.81 -10.82
CA ARG A 49 -11.54 -11.88 -10.04
C ARG A 49 -12.62 -11.36 -9.10
N ASP A 50 -12.93 -10.06 -9.16
CA ASP A 50 -13.81 -9.38 -8.20
C ASP A 50 -13.41 -9.63 -6.73
N ASP A 51 -12.11 -9.82 -6.46
CA ASP A 51 -11.56 -10.06 -5.12
C ASP A 51 -11.38 -8.71 -4.40
N LEU A 52 -12.47 -8.20 -3.83
CA LEU A 52 -12.53 -6.88 -3.22
C LEU A 52 -11.51 -6.68 -2.08
N VAL A 53 -11.24 -7.73 -1.29
CA VAL A 53 -10.29 -7.64 -0.17
C VAL A 53 -8.88 -7.48 -0.71
N ARG A 54 -8.47 -8.31 -1.68
CA ARG A 54 -7.13 -8.19 -2.28
C ARG A 54 -6.99 -6.92 -3.10
N SER A 55 -8.04 -6.50 -3.81
CA SER A 55 -8.04 -5.22 -4.53
C SER A 55 -7.81 -4.05 -3.56
N ALA A 56 -8.54 -4.00 -2.45
CA ALA A 56 -8.34 -2.98 -1.42
C ALA A 56 -6.92 -3.03 -0.81
N GLN A 57 -6.40 -4.22 -0.57
CA GLN A 57 -5.04 -4.42 -0.06
C GLN A 57 -3.99 -3.86 -1.02
N TYR A 58 -3.99 -4.31 -2.28
CA TYR A 58 -3.01 -3.88 -3.27
C TYR A 58 -3.16 -2.40 -3.58
N SER A 59 -4.37 -1.86 -3.52
CA SER A 59 -4.60 -0.43 -3.66
C SER A 59 -3.87 0.39 -2.58
N PHE A 60 -3.98 -0.03 -1.31
CA PHE A 60 -3.24 0.58 -0.21
C PHE A 60 -1.72 0.46 -0.42
N GLU A 61 -1.23 -0.72 -0.79
CA GLU A 61 0.19 -0.96 -1.06
C GLU A 61 0.72 -0.09 -2.22
N GLU A 62 -0.03 0.07 -3.31
CA GLU A 62 0.32 0.94 -4.44
C GLU A 62 0.51 2.39 -3.98
N ALA A 63 -0.40 2.93 -3.17
CA ALA A 63 -0.28 4.31 -2.68
C ALA A 63 0.99 4.49 -1.83
N CYS A 64 1.29 3.54 -0.94
CA CYS A 64 2.53 3.57 -0.16
C CYS A 64 3.78 3.47 -1.05
N ALA A 65 3.81 2.54 -2.01
CA ALA A 65 4.96 2.36 -2.91
C ALA A 65 5.23 3.62 -3.75
N LYS A 66 4.18 4.24 -4.30
CA LYS A 66 4.29 5.51 -5.03
C LYS A 66 4.85 6.63 -4.15
N THR A 67 4.33 6.76 -2.93
CA THR A 67 4.80 7.76 -1.98
C THR A 67 6.27 7.58 -1.62
N LEU A 68 6.71 6.36 -1.30
CA LEU A 68 8.12 6.08 -0.98
C LEU A 68 9.02 6.38 -2.18
N TYR A 69 8.64 5.95 -3.39
CA TYR A 69 9.39 6.27 -4.61
C TYR A 69 9.52 7.78 -4.82
N ASN A 70 8.43 8.54 -4.70
CA ASN A 70 8.47 9.99 -4.84
C ASN A 70 9.40 10.65 -3.81
N LEU A 71 9.42 10.15 -2.57
CA LEU A 71 10.30 10.64 -1.51
C LEU A 71 11.77 10.28 -1.72
N SER A 72 12.09 9.31 -2.59
CA SER A 72 13.47 8.97 -2.93
C SER A 72 14.19 10.04 -3.74
N GLY A 73 13.46 10.93 -4.42
CA GLY A 73 14.02 11.98 -5.27
C GLY A 73 14.46 11.50 -6.66
N GLU A 74 14.22 10.24 -7.00
CA GLU A 74 14.47 9.70 -8.35
C GLU A 74 13.60 10.41 -9.41
N PRO A 75 14.06 10.46 -10.68
CA PRO A 75 13.32 11.11 -11.75
C PRO A 75 12.03 10.37 -12.10
N ALA A 76 11.15 11.07 -12.84
CA ALA A 76 9.83 10.60 -13.24
C ALA A 76 8.97 10.13 -12.04
N PRO A 77 8.66 11.03 -11.08
CA PRO A 77 7.83 10.69 -9.94
C PRO A 77 6.41 10.32 -10.38
N PHE A 78 5.74 9.51 -9.56
CA PHE A 78 4.30 9.31 -9.65
C PHE A 78 3.54 10.59 -9.26
N ASP A 79 2.20 10.53 -9.35
CA ASP A 79 1.31 11.63 -8.97
C ASP A 79 1.66 12.22 -7.59
N ALA A 80 1.75 13.56 -7.53
CA ALA A 80 2.13 14.29 -6.30
C ALA A 80 1.15 14.09 -5.13
N ASP A 81 -0.09 13.70 -5.43
CA ASP A 81 -1.14 13.41 -4.45
C ASP A 81 -1.07 11.99 -3.87
N SER A 82 -0.10 11.16 -4.27
CA SER A 82 0.08 9.79 -3.78
C SER A 82 0.05 9.68 -2.24
N PRO A 83 0.69 10.56 -1.45
CA PRO A 83 0.61 10.51 0.01
C PRO A 83 -0.82 10.70 0.55
N LEU A 84 -1.62 11.56 -0.09
CA LEU A 84 -3.01 11.84 0.30
C LEU A 84 -3.93 10.64 0.06
N LYS A 85 -3.53 9.73 -0.84
CA LYS A 85 -4.27 8.50 -1.16
C LYS A 85 -4.04 7.38 -0.13
N ILE A 86 -3.04 7.45 0.74
CA ILE A 86 -2.73 6.38 1.70
C ILE A 86 -3.86 6.21 2.72
N ALA A 87 -4.26 7.29 3.40
CA ALA A 87 -5.29 7.24 4.44
C ALA A 87 -6.65 6.69 3.95
N PRO A 88 -7.27 7.20 2.85
CA PRO A 88 -8.55 6.67 2.38
C PRO A 88 -8.46 5.20 1.95
N ARG A 89 -7.32 4.76 1.40
CA ARG A 89 -7.13 3.35 1.03
C ARG A 89 -6.92 2.45 2.24
N ALA A 90 -6.23 2.93 3.27
CA ALA A 90 -6.08 2.23 4.54
C ALA A 90 -7.44 2.06 5.24
N ILE A 91 -8.30 3.09 5.22
CA ILE A 91 -9.67 2.99 5.74
C ILE A 91 -10.47 1.93 4.97
N SER A 92 -10.42 1.95 3.63
CA SER A 92 -11.11 0.97 2.79
C SER A 92 -10.67 -0.46 3.10
N LEU A 93 -9.36 -0.70 3.19
CA LEU A 93 -8.81 -1.99 3.57
C LEU A 93 -9.26 -2.42 4.98
N ALA A 94 -9.24 -1.51 5.96
CA ALA A 94 -9.70 -1.80 7.31
C ALA A 94 -11.18 -2.25 7.33
N GLN A 95 -12.04 -1.61 6.54
CA GLN A 95 -13.44 -1.99 6.42
C GLN A 95 -13.59 -3.43 5.88
N TYR A 96 -12.86 -3.79 4.82
CA TYR A 96 -12.89 -5.15 4.27
C TYR A 96 -12.33 -6.21 5.23
N LEU A 97 -11.38 -5.84 6.09
CA LEU A 97 -10.77 -6.75 7.08
C LEU A 97 -11.50 -6.78 8.43
N GLY A 98 -12.57 -6.00 8.59
CA GLY A 98 -13.31 -5.87 9.86
C GLY A 98 -12.49 -5.21 10.97
N ILE A 99 -11.53 -4.36 10.61
CA ILE A 99 -10.70 -3.59 11.55
C ILE A 99 -11.41 -2.24 11.81
N PRO A 100 -11.59 -1.80 13.07
CA PRO A 100 -12.16 -0.50 13.36
C PRO A 100 -11.38 0.64 12.69
N THR A 101 -12.06 1.56 12.01
CA THR A 101 -11.41 2.68 11.31
C THR A 101 -10.68 3.63 12.26
N SER A 102 -11.09 3.68 13.53
CA SER A 102 -10.37 4.39 14.60
C SER A 102 -8.95 3.85 14.82
N ALA A 103 -8.69 2.56 14.53
CA ALA A 103 -7.35 1.96 14.64
C ALA A 103 -6.41 2.38 13.49
N VAL A 104 -6.95 2.89 12.38
CA VAL A 104 -6.18 3.42 11.24
C VAL A 104 -5.64 4.84 11.54
N GLY A 105 -6.02 5.45 12.66
CA GLY A 105 -5.53 6.75 13.08
C GLY A 105 -6.24 7.93 12.39
N VAL A 106 -7.49 7.74 11.97
CA VAL A 106 -8.34 8.83 11.47
C VAL A 106 -9.37 9.15 12.55
N GLY A 107 -8.90 9.84 13.58
CA GLY A 107 -9.70 10.31 14.70
C GLY A 107 -9.50 11.81 14.89
N ALA A 108 -10.61 12.53 14.71
CA ALA A 108 -10.83 13.99 14.76
C ALA A 108 -10.45 14.78 13.49
#